data_AF-A0A2U3RSA5-F1
#
_entry.id   AF-A0A2U3RSA5-F1
#
_cell.length_a   1.000
_cell.length_b   1.000
_cell.length_c   1.000
_cell.angle_alpha   90.00
_cell.angle_beta   90.00
_cell.angle_gamma   90.00
#
_symmetry.space_group_name_H-M   'P 1'
#
loop_
_entity.id
_entity.type
_entity.pdbx_description
1 polymer ?
#
loop_
_entity_poly.entity_id
_entity_poly.type
_entity_poly.pdbx_seq_one_letter_code
_entity_poly.pdbx_strand_id
1 'polypeptide(L)' 'MAKKQDRCFNTAEIIVAKHRNGPVGTVNLHYDNRYSKFGNIVKNSQQG' A
#
# COMPACT_ATOMS: atom_id res chain seq x y z
N MET A 1 -15.25 8.38 -23.21
CA MET A 1 -14.58 7.18 -22.68
C MET A 1 -13.27 7.61 -22.01
N ALA A 2 -13.27 7.81 -20.68
CA ALA A 2 -12.11 8.28 -19.95
C ALA A 2 -11.14 7.10 -19.71
N LYS A 3 -9.88 7.25 -20.13
CA LYS A 3 -8.79 6.32 -19.80
C LYS A 3 -8.64 6.30 -18.28
N LYS A 4 -9.03 5.18 -17.65
CA LYS A 4 -8.79 4.92 -16.24
C LYS A 4 -7.27 4.85 -16.05
N GLN A 5 -6.69 5.81 -15.32
CA GLN A 5 -5.28 5.80 -14.95
C GLN A 5 -5.07 4.71 -13.88
N ASP A 6 -5.12 3.45 -14.31
CA ASP A 6 -5.25 2.24 -13.46
C ASP A 6 -3.98 1.85 -12.69
N ARG A 7 -2.91 2.64 -12.73
CA ARG A 7 -1.62 2.22 -12.16
C ARG A 7 -1.32 2.75 -10.76
N CYS A 8 -1.95 3.84 -10.32
CA CYS A 8 -1.60 4.49 -9.04
C CYS A 8 -2.81 5.03 -8.26
N PHE A 9 -4.04 4.64 -8.60
CA PHE A 9 -5.20 5.13 -7.86
C PHE A 9 -5.27 4.43 -6.49
N ASN A 10 -5.40 5.21 -5.42
CA ASN A 10 -5.54 4.71 -4.04
C ASN A 10 -4.33 3.90 -3.51
N THR A 11 -3.11 4.21 -3.94
CA THR A 11 -1.88 3.69 -3.31
C THR A 11 -1.28 4.75 -2.40
N ALA A 12 -1.05 4.40 -1.15
CA ALA A 12 -0.37 5.22 -0.15
C ALA A 12 1.04 4.70 0.11
N GLU A 13 2.00 5.61 0.14
CA GLU A 13 3.38 5.35 0.55
C GLU A 13 3.50 5.55 2.07
N ILE A 14 3.93 4.52 2.79
CA ILE A 14 4.12 4.57 4.25
C ILE A 14 5.61 4.47 4.56
N ILE A 15 6.14 5.51 5.19
CA ILE A 15 7.53 5.61 5.60
C ILE A 15 7.68 5.17 7.05
N VAL A 16 8.39 4.07 7.26
CA VAL A 16 8.80 3.58 8.58
C VAL A 16 10.13 4.26 8.94
N ALA A 17 10.05 5.43 9.57
CA ALA A 17 11.22 6.24 9.88
C ALA A 17 12.07 5.71 11.05
N LYS A 18 11.46 4.97 11.99
CA LYS A 18 12.15 4.41 13.16
C LYS A 18 11.58 3.06 13.55
N HIS A 19 12.46 2.09 13.75
CA HIS A 19 12.12 0.78 14.28
C HIS A 19 13.17 0.36 15.33
N ARG A 20 12.73 -0.15 16.49
CA ARG A 20 13.62 -0.37 17.65
C ARG A 20 14.68 -1.45 17.40
N ASN A 21 14.28 -2.56 16.77
CA ASN A 21 15.10 -3.78 16.61
C ASN A 21 14.94 -4.39 15.21
N GLY A 22 14.84 -3.58 14.16
CA GLY A 22 14.45 -4.08 12.85
C GLY A 22 14.53 -3.01 11.77
N PRO A 23 14.28 -3.38 10.52
CA PRO A 23 14.55 -2.51 9.39
C PRO A 23 13.59 -1.31 9.36
N VAL A 24 14.14 -0.18 8.95
CA VAL A 24 13.39 1.00 8.49
C VAL A 24 13.22 0.91 6.98
N GLY A 25 12.27 1.65 6.42
CA GLY A 25 12.06 1.67 4.98
C GLY A 25 10.68 2.18 4.61
N THR A 26 10.31 1.98 3.35
CA THR A 26 9.02 2.40 2.80
C THR A 26 8.23 1.19 2.36
N VAL A 27 6.92 1.19 2.66
CA VAL A 27 5.97 0.18 2.19
C VAL A 27 4.80 0.84 1.49
N ASN A 28 4.32 0.24 0.40
CA ASN A 28 3.15 0.73 -0.32
C ASN A 28 1.91 -0.05 0.09
N LEU A 29 0.86 0.65 0.52
CA LEU A 29 -0.44 0.08 0.90
C LEU A 29 -1.57 0.65 0.04
N HIS A 30 -2.68 -0.08 -0.06
CA HIS A 30 -3.90 0.45 -0.65
C HIS A 30 -4.63 1.33 0.37
N TYR A 31 -5.15 2.49 -0.02
CA TYR A 31 -5.92 3.38 0.83
C TYR A 31 -7.37 3.48 0.34
N ASP A 32 -8.30 2.94 1.13
CA ASP A 32 -9.73 3.06 0.89
C ASP A 32 -10.28 4.34 1.53
N ASN A 33 -10.52 5.35 0.70
CA ASN A 33 -11.05 6.65 1.12
C ASN A 33 -12.45 6.56 1.75
N ARG A 34 -13.28 5.59 1.35
CA ARG A 34 -14.66 5.47 1.87
C ARG A 34 -14.67 5.13 3.36
N TYR A 35 -13.67 4.37 3.81
CA TYR A 35 -13.56 3.90 5.19
C TYR A 35 -12.31 4.42 5.90
N SER A 36 -11.53 5.31 5.26
CA SER A 36 -10.22 5.78 5.74
C SER A 36 -9.32 4.63 6.22
N LYS A 37 -9.25 3.55 5.43
CA LYS A 37 -8.62 2.28 5.84
C LYS A 37 -7.47 1.89 4.92
N PHE A 38 -6.40 1.34 5.50
CA PHE A 38 -5.29 0.75 4.75
C PHE A 38 -5.51 -0.75 4.51
N GLY A 39 -5.26 -1.21 3.29
CA GLY A 39 -5.29 -2.60 2.87
C GLY A 39 -3.97 -3.03 2.23
N ASN A 40 -3.70 -4.33 2.20
CA ASN A 40 -2.51 -4.86 1.54
C ASN A 40 -2.68 -4.80 0.01
N ILE A 41 -1.62 -4.43 -0.72
CA ILE A 41 -1.62 -4.41 -2.21
C ILE A 41 -1.35 -5.82 -2.76
N VAL A 42 -0.73 -6.69 -1.97
CA VAL A 42 -0.37 -8.05 -2.40
C VAL A 42 -1.62 -8.93 -2.43
N LYS A 43 -1.99 -9.41 -3.63
CA LYS A 43 -2.81 -10.62 -3.75
C LYS A 43 -1.93 -11.78 -3.27
N ASN A 44 -2.38 -12.57 -2.29
CA ASN A 44 -1.71 -13.79 -1.82
C ASN A 44 -1.54 -14.80 -2.96
N SER A 45 -0.59 -14.57 -3.87
CA SER A 45 -0.28 -15.49 -4.97
C SER A 45 0.94 -16.36 -4.70
N GLN A 46 1.56 -16.26 -3.52
CA GLN A 46 2.59 -17.20 -3.05
C GLN A 46 2.55 -17.30 -1.53
N GLN A 47 1.70 -18.18 -1.02
CA GLN A 47 1.85 -18.79 0.29
C GLN A 47 2.08 -20.28 0.00
N GLY A 48 3.35 -20.61 -0.27
CA GLY A 48 3.87 -21.98 -0.27
C GLY A 48 4.55 -22.25 1.06
#